data_AF-A0A2A7I2Z2-F1
#
_entry.id   AF-A0A2A7I2Z2-F1
#
_cell.length_a   1.000
_cell.length_b   1.000
_cell.length_c   1.000
_cell.angle_alpha   90.00
_cell.angle_beta   90.00
_cell.angle_gamma   90.00
#
_symmetry.space_group_name_H-M   'P 1'
#
loop_
_entity.id
_entity.type
_entity.pdbx_description
1 polymer ?
#
loop_
_entity_poly.entity_id
_entity_poly.type
_entity_poly.pdbx_seq_one_letter_code
_entity_poly.pdbx_strand_id
1 'polypeptide(L)'
;MKYKEQEFTLELKEKIQSMENEIERISFKLFKDYSHLYIEKNMELFMELIRDKENPFETGYSSSISIAVLDEEGAMIEFYTVPIWEEIKRDANSFMLASLLL
;
A
#
# COMPACT_ATOMS: atom_id res chain seq x y z
N MET A 1 0.13 -7.87 -8.27
CA MET A 1 0.76 -8.63 -9.38
C MET A 1 1.85 -9.52 -8.81
N LYS A 2 2.29 -10.59 -9.49
CA LYS A 2 3.34 -11.50 -8.97
C LYS A 2 4.55 -11.49 -9.91
N TYR A 3 5.74 -11.20 -9.38
CA TYR A 3 7.00 -11.11 -10.13
C TYR A 3 8.03 -12.07 -9.52
N LYS A 4 8.90 -12.64 -10.35
CA LYS A 4 10.09 -13.39 -9.93
C LYS A 4 11.25 -12.42 -9.74
N GLU A 5 12.24 -12.79 -8.93
CA GLU A 5 13.44 -11.97 -8.69
C GLU A 5 14.19 -11.61 -10.00
N GLN A 6 14.18 -12.52 -10.99
CA GLN A 6 14.75 -12.28 -12.33
C GLN A 6 14.03 -11.16 -13.11
N GLU A 7 12.83 -10.78 -12.68
CA GLU A 7 12.01 -9.73 -13.28
C GLU A 7 12.18 -8.38 -12.55
N PHE A 8 13.04 -8.32 -11.51
CA PHE A 8 13.39 -7.09 -10.79
C PHE A 8 14.32 -6.21 -11.62
N THR A 9 13.73 -5.57 -12.62
CA THR A 9 14.38 -4.64 -13.52
C THR A 9 14.27 -3.21 -13.00
N LEU A 10 15.13 -2.32 -13.49
CA LEU A 10 15.02 -0.88 -13.22
C LEU A 10 13.65 -0.34 -13.69
N GLU A 11 13.16 -0.79 -14.84
CA GLU A 11 11.84 -0.42 -15.37
C GLU A 11 10.71 -0.78 -14.42
N LEU A 12 10.74 -1.99 -13.83
CA LEU A 12 9.74 -2.40 -12.84
C LEU A 12 9.80 -1.52 -11.59
N LYS A 13 11.01 -1.21 -11.10
CA LYS A 13 11.18 -0.33 -9.94
C LYS A 13 10.57 1.05 -10.18
N GLU A 14 10.88 1.65 -11.33
CA GLU A 14 10.35 2.96 -11.73
C GLU A 14 8.82 2.91 -11.87
N LYS A 15 8.27 1.82 -12.40
CA LYS A 15 6.82 1.62 -12.51
C LYS A 15 6.14 1.55 -11.16
N ILE A 16 6.71 0.83 -10.19
CA ILE A 16 6.17 0.75 -8.82
C ILE A 16 6.16 2.14 -8.18
N GLN A 17 7.29 2.85 -8.24
CA GLN A 17 7.41 4.20 -7.65
C GLN A 17 6.49 5.22 -8.34
N SER A 18 6.32 5.13 -9.66
CA SER A 18 5.36 5.96 -10.40
C SER A 18 3.93 5.70 -9.97
N MET A 19 3.55 4.44 -9.76
CA MET A 19 2.21 4.07 -9.27
C MET A 19 1.98 4.61 -7.85
N GLU A 20 2.96 4.47 -6.96
CA GLU A 20 2.86 5.01 -5.59
C GLU A 20 2.66 6.52 -5.59
N ASN A 21 3.48 7.26 -6.36
CA ASN A 21 3.39 8.71 -6.43
C ASN A 21 2.06 9.18 -7.06
N GLU A 22 1.55 8.45 -8.07
CA GLU A 22 0.27 8.78 -8.68
C GLU A 22 -0.89 8.56 -7.70
N ILE A 23 -0.87 7.44 -6.97
CA ILE A 23 -1.88 7.12 -5.97
C ILE A 23 -1.82 8.11 -4.79
N GLU A 24 -0.62 8.48 -4.32
CA GLU A 24 -0.43 9.51 -3.29
C GLU A 24 -1.00 10.86 -3.74
N ARG A 25 -0.71 11.28 -4.97
CA ARG A 25 -1.26 12.52 -5.55
C ARG A 25 -2.78 12.51 -5.60
N ILE A 26 -3.40 11.38 -6.01
CA ILE A 26 -4.85 11.23 -6.05
C ILE A 26 -5.43 11.28 -4.63
N SER A 27 -4.82 10.55 -3.70
CA SER A 27 -5.24 10.48 -2.29
C SER A 27 -5.20 11.86 -1.63
N PHE A 28 -4.12 12.62 -1.86
CA PHE A 28 -3.97 13.98 -1.36
C PHE A 28 -5.04 14.92 -1.92
N LYS A 29 -5.39 14.78 -3.20
CA LYS A 29 -6.48 15.56 -3.80
C LYS A 29 -7.82 15.21 -3.16
N LEU A 30 -8.13 13.92 -2.99
CA LEU A 30 -9.37 13.47 -2.33
C LEU A 30 -9.45 13.99 -0.88
N PHE A 31 -8.36 13.90 -0.12
CA PHE A 31 -8.30 14.45 1.22
C PHE A 31 -8.61 15.95 1.24
N LYS A 32 -8.04 16.73 0.33
CA LYS A 32 -8.35 18.16 0.22
C LYS A 32 -9.80 18.44 -0.15
N ASP A 33 -10.33 17.68 -1.11
CA ASP A 33 -11.68 17.89 -1.64
C ASP A 33 -12.75 17.47 -0.62
N TYR A 34 -12.47 16.51 0.29
CA TYR A 34 -13.49 15.89 1.15
C TYR A 34 -13.27 15.99 2.66
N SER A 35 -12.08 16.36 3.16
CA SER A 35 -11.81 16.42 4.61
C SER A 35 -12.75 17.32 5.39
N HIS A 36 -13.20 18.44 4.79
CA HIS A 36 -14.16 19.36 5.42
C HIS A 36 -15.48 18.68 5.85
N LEU A 37 -15.95 17.67 5.12
CA LEU A 37 -17.19 16.94 5.45
C LEU A 37 -17.08 16.14 6.76
N TYR A 38 -15.85 15.79 7.16
CA TYR A 38 -15.56 15.11 8.42
C TYR A 38 -15.38 16.12 9.55
N ILE A 39 -14.69 17.24 9.26
CA ILE A 39 -14.52 18.34 10.23
C ILE A 39 -15.88 18.89 10.68
N GLU A 40 -16.85 19.04 9.76
CA GLU A 40 -18.23 19.46 10.08
C GLU A 40 -18.94 18.53 11.09
N LYS A 41 -18.45 17.30 11.27
CA LYS A 41 -18.96 16.30 12.20
C LYS A 41 -18.09 16.10 13.44
N ASN A 42 -17.11 17.00 13.69
CA ASN A 42 -16.05 16.82 14.71
C ASN A 42 -15.23 15.54 14.49
N MET A 43 -15.08 15.09 13.24
CA MET A 43 -14.29 13.92 12.87
C MET A 43 -13.07 14.34 12.04
N GLU A 44 -12.11 13.42 11.92
CA GLU A 44 -10.91 13.63 11.12
C GLU A 44 -10.76 12.50 10.09
N LEU A 45 -10.48 12.87 8.83
CA LEU A 45 -10.15 11.94 7.76
C LEU A 45 -8.63 11.90 7.60
N PHE A 46 -8.02 10.72 7.58
CA PHE A 46 -6.62 10.54 7.23
C PHE A 46 -6.49 9.74 5.95
N MET A 47 -5.57 10.14 5.09
CA MET A 47 -5.17 9.38 3.90
C MET A 47 -3.66 9.53 3.71
N GLU A 48 -2.92 8.43 3.81
CA GLU A 48 -1.45 8.45 3.76
C GLU A 48 -0.87 7.28 2.97
N LEU A 49 0.19 7.54 2.21
CA LEU A 49 1.02 6.51 1.61
C LEU A 49 2.01 5.97 2.64
N ILE A 50 1.86 4.69 2.96
CA ILE A 50 2.76 3.96 3.86
C ILE A 50 3.71 3.12 3.01
N ARG A 51 4.99 3.18 3.35
CA ARG A 51 6.05 2.31 2.81
C ARG A 51 6.82 1.73 4.00
N ASP A 52 6.97 0.42 4.05
CA ASP A 52 7.71 -0.22 5.15
C ASP A 52 9.23 0.01 5.04
N LYS A 53 9.70 0.28 3.81
CA LYS A 53 11.12 0.38 3.46
C LYS A 53 11.31 1.37 2.30
N GLU A 54 12.55 1.75 2.02
CA GLU A 54 12.84 2.70 0.91
C GLU A 54 12.88 2.02 -0.46
N ASN A 55 13.37 0.78 -0.53
CA ASN A 55 13.61 0.09 -1.80
C ASN A 55 12.53 -0.98 -2.09
N PRO A 56 11.74 -0.84 -3.18
CA PRO A 56 10.65 -1.77 -3.54
C PRO A 56 11.03 -3.24 -3.74
N PHE A 57 12.32 -3.53 -3.92
CA PHE A 57 12.85 -4.88 -4.06
C PHE A 57 13.56 -5.40 -2.82
N GLU A 58 13.57 -4.63 -1.73
CA GLU A 58 14.06 -5.13 -0.46
C GLU A 58 13.06 -6.14 0.11
N THR A 59 13.57 -7.24 0.65
CA THR A 59 12.73 -8.29 1.24
C THR A 59 11.73 -7.71 2.25
N GLY A 60 10.46 -8.08 2.10
CA GLY A 60 9.41 -7.61 3.01
C GLY A 60 9.12 -6.12 2.87
N TYR A 61 9.46 -5.52 1.73
CA TYR A 61 8.91 -4.24 1.34
C TYR A 61 7.42 -4.39 1.09
N SER A 62 6.62 -3.47 1.65
CA SER A 62 5.25 -3.24 1.20
C SER A 62 4.99 -1.75 1.07
N SER A 63 4.07 -1.41 0.16
CA SER A 63 3.50 -0.06 0.05
C SER A 63 1.98 -0.12 -0.09
N SER A 64 1.31 0.82 0.58
CA SER A 64 -0.15 0.87 0.63
C SER A 64 -0.66 2.30 0.90
N ILE A 65 -1.90 2.58 0.53
CA ILE A 65 -2.62 3.74 1.08
C ILE A 65 -3.39 3.29 2.31
N SER A 66 -3.18 3.99 3.41
CA SER A 66 -4.01 3.90 4.61
C SER A 66 -5.05 5.01 4.60
N ILE A 67 -6.31 4.66 4.87
CA ILE A 67 -7.44 5.58 5.01
C ILE A 67 -8.04 5.34 6.39
N ALA A 68 -8.15 6.39 7.20
CA ALA A 68 -8.74 6.28 8.52
C ALA A 68 -9.75 7.41 8.77
N VAL A 69 -10.76 7.13 9.60
CA VAL A 69 -11.65 8.15 10.16
C VAL A 69 -11.55 8.08 11.67
N LEU A 70 -11.28 9.22 12.30
CA LEU A 70 -11.24 9.36 13.75
C LEU A 70 -12.48 10.14 14.21
N ASP A 71 -13.05 9.74 15.34
CA ASP A 71 -14.09 10.49 16.04
C ASP A 71 -13.52 11.69 16.81
N GLU A 72 -14.38 12.37 17.56
CA GLU A 72 -14.02 13.60 18.28
C GLU A 72 -13.03 13.37 19.42
N GLU A 73 -12.95 12.15 19.96
CA GLU A 73 -11.96 11.72 20.94
C GLU A 73 -10.64 11.26 20.30
N GLY A 74 -10.56 11.25 18.97
CA GLY A 74 -9.41 10.73 18.23
C GLY A 74 -9.36 9.20 18.17
N ALA A 75 -10.46 8.51 18.51
CA ALA A 75 -10.54 7.07 18.35
C ALA A 75 -10.82 6.73 16.89
N MET A 76 -10.08 5.76 16.36
CA MET A 76 -10.23 5.28 14.99
C MET A 76 -11.51 4.44 14.87
N ILE A 77 -12.51 4.98 14.18
CA ILE A 77 -13.81 4.34 13.97
C ILE A 77 -13.91 3.60 12.63
N GLU A 78 -13.11 4.03 11.64
CA GLU A 78 -12.96 3.34 10.36
C GLU A 78 -11.49 3.30 9.95
N PHE A 79 -11.08 2.17 9.34
CA PHE A 79 -9.73 1.97 8.83
C PHE A 79 -9.72 1.04 7.63
N TYR A 80 -9.04 1.46 6.57
CA TYR A 80 -8.85 0.69 5.36
C TYR A 80 -7.40 0.80 4.90
N THR A 81 -6.86 -0.33 4.43
CA THR A 81 -5.55 -0.38 3.77
C THR A 81 -5.73 -0.89 2.36
N VAL A 82 -5.28 -0.11 1.37
CA VAL A 82 -5.29 -0.49 -0.05
C VAL A 82 -3.86 -0.80 -0.48
N PRO A 83 -3.49 -2.07 -0.67
CA PRO A 83 -2.13 -2.44 -1.05
C PRO A 83 -1.81 -1.97 -2.48
N ILE A 84 -0.60 -1.44 -2.68
CA ILE A 84 -0.06 -1.02 -3.98
C ILE A 84 0.95 -2.06 -4.46
N TRP A 85 1.97 -2.34 -3.64
CA TRP A 85 3.04 -3.28 -3.93
C TRP A 85 3.46 -4.05 -2.69
N GLU A 86 3.85 -5.31 -2.86
CA GLU A 86 4.40 -6.14 -1.80
C GLU A 86 5.47 -7.07 -2.40
N GLU A 87 6.66 -7.09 -1.81
CA GLU A 87 7.68 -8.09 -2.10
C GLU A 87 7.34 -9.36 -1.33
N ILE A 88 6.84 -10.37 -2.05
CA ILE A 88 6.49 -11.66 -1.47
C ILE A 88 7.68 -12.61 -1.66
N LYS A 89 8.38 -12.92 -0.56
CA LYS A 89 9.35 -14.02 -0.54
C LYS A 89 8.71 -15.33 -0.97
N ARG A 90 9.34 -16.01 -1.94
CA ARG A 90 9.06 -17.43 -2.20
C ARG A 90 9.79 -18.26 -1.16
N ASP A 91 9.05 -18.80 -0.18
CA ASP A 91 9.57 -19.93 0.60
C ASP A 91 9.83 -21.11 -0.35
N ALA A 92 11.06 -21.62 -0.36
CA ALA A 92 11.46 -22.78 -1.15
C ALA A 92 10.59 -24.04 -0.88
N ASN A 93 9.81 -24.05 0.22
CA ASN A 93 8.85 -25.11 0.54
C ASN A 93 7.54 -25.06 -0.28
N SER A 94 7.22 -23.95 -0.95
CA SER A 94 6.03 -23.88 -1.82
C SER A 94 6.21 -24.70 -3.10
N PHE A 95 7.45 -24.91 -3.56
CA PHE A 95 7.74 -25.75 -4.74
C PHE A 95 7.59 -27.24 -4.47
N MET A 96 7.92 -27.73 -3.27
CA MET A 96 7.81 -29.16 -2.92
C MET A 96 6.36 -29.66 -2.87
N LEU A 97 5.40 -28.80 -2.50
CA LEU A 97 3.98 -29.19 -2.48
C LEU A 97 3.35 -29.19 -3.88
N ALA A 98 3.88 -28.42 -4.83
CA ALA A 98 3.37 -28.37 -6.21
C ALA A 98 3.91 -29.51 -7.10
N SER A 99 5.07 -30.09 -6.78
CA SER A 99 5.65 -31.23 -7.52
C SER A 99 5.23 -32.61 -6.99
N LEU A 100 4.42 -32.68 -5.93
CA LEU A 100 3.84 -33.91 -5.38
C LEU A 100 2.39 -34.17 -5.82
N LEU A 101 1.85 -33.32 -6.70
CA LEU A 101 0.50 -33.45 -7.29
C LEU A 101 0.50 -33.59 -8.83
N LEU A 102 1.63 -33.98 -9.41
CA LEU A 102 1.76 -34.53 -10.76
C LEU A 102 2.40 -35.91 -10.69
#